data_AF-A0A2A4X148-F1
#
_entry.id   AF-A0A2A4X148-F1
#
_cell.length_a   1.000
_cell.length_b   1.000
_cell.length_c   1.000
_cell.angle_alpha   90.00
_cell.angle_beta   90.00
_cell.angle_gamma   90.00
#
_symmetry.space_group_name_H-M   'P 1'
#
loop_
_entity.id
_entity.type
_entity.pdbx_description
1 polymer ?
#
loop_
_entity_poly.entity_id
_entity_poly.type
_entity_poly.pdbx_seq_one_letter_code
_entity_poly.pdbx_strand_id
1 'polypeptide(L)' 'MNIKEIVKNQNAHFVFYRDQSLFYETDNGFLFSVPISDAGSATINSEEKAIMLMRYIRKHIARTESARSAQNAKNSDGN' A
#
# COMPACT_ATOMS: atom_id res chain seq x y z
N MET A 1 -6.67 -10.19 1.72
CA MET A 1 -5.83 -9.71 2.84
C MET A 1 -6.72 -8.89 3.79
N ASN A 2 -6.64 -9.06 5.12
CA ASN A 2 -7.55 -8.36 6.04
C ASN A 2 -7.01 -6.97 6.43
N ILE A 3 -7.64 -5.91 5.94
CA ILE A 3 -7.20 -4.54 6.21
C ILE A 3 -7.16 -4.17 7.70
N LYS A 4 -8.04 -4.77 8.52
CA LYS A 4 -8.08 -4.48 9.96
C LYS A 4 -6.77 -4.90 10.63
N GLU A 5 -6.19 -6.02 10.22
CA GLU A 5 -4.93 -6.53 10.76
C GLU A 5 -3.73 -5.67 10.34
N ILE A 6 -3.81 -5.03 9.17
CA ILE A 6 -2.75 -4.14 8.66
C ILE A 6 -2.73 -2.81 9.42
N VAL A 7 -3.89 -2.31 9.87
CA VAL A 7 -4.01 -0.93 10.40
C VAL A 7 -4.25 -0.84 11.90
N LYS A 8 -4.83 -1.87 12.54
CA LYS A 8 -5.23 -1.80 13.95
C LYS A 8 -3.99 -1.84 14.85
N ASN A 9 -3.76 -0.74 15.57
CA ASN A 9 -2.62 -0.55 16.47
C ASN A 9 -1.25 -0.62 15.77
N GLN A 10 -1.22 -0.45 14.45
CA GLN A 10 0.02 -0.45 13.67
C GLN A 10 0.42 0.96 13.29
N ASN A 11 1.72 1.18 13.22
CA ASN A 11 2.35 2.31 12.56
C ASN A 11 2.84 1.91 11.17
N ALA A 12 3.06 2.93 10.34
CA ALA A 12 3.62 2.83 9.01
C ALA A 12 4.88 3.69 8.95
N HIS A 13 6.00 3.06 8.58
CA HIS A 13 7.33 3.67 8.55
C HIS A 13 7.68 4.04 7.12
N PHE A 14 8.08 5.28 6.90
CA PHE A 14 8.60 5.71 5.62
C PHE A 14 9.93 4.97 5.35
N VAL A 15 10.01 4.31 4.19
CA VAL A 15 11.19 3.51 3.82
C VAL A 15 12.01 4.23 2.76
N PHE A 16 11.39 4.62 1.65
CA PHE A 16 12.06 5.33 0.56
C PHE A 16 11.07 6.06 -0.35
N TYR A 17 11.62 6.96 -1.17
CA TYR A 17 10.91 7.61 -2.26
C TYR A 17 11.46 7.13 -3.60
N ARG A 18 10.57 6.78 -4.53
CA ARG A 18 10.92 6.42 -5.90
C ARG A 18 9.74 6.67 -6.82
N ASP A 19 10.01 7.21 -8.01
CA ASP A 19 9.01 7.31 -9.09
C ASP A 19 7.70 7.98 -8.64
N GLN A 20 7.81 9.21 -8.12
CA GLN A 20 6.68 10.00 -7.61
C GLN A 20 5.85 9.31 -6.52
N SER A 21 6.42 8.30 -5.85
CA SER A 21 5.75 7.48 -4.85
C SER A 21 6.57 7.37 -3.57
N LEU A 22 5.91 7.59 -2.44
CA LEU A 22 6.42 7.35 -1.10
C LEU A 22 6.09 5.91 -0.70
N PHE A 23 7.08 5.15 -0.26
CA PHE A 23 6.91 3.78 0.18
C PHE A 23 6.90 3.71 1.70
N TYR A 24 5.86 3.08 2.24
CA TYR A 24 5.67 2.86 3.66
C TYR A 24 5.51 1.38 3.96
N GLU A 25 6.10 0.94 5.07
CA GLU A 25 5.98 -0.41 5.59
C GLU A 25 5.32 -0.39 6.97
N THR A 26 4.27 -1.16 7.16
CA THR A 26 3.64 -1.30 8.48
C THR A 26 4.47 -2.19 9.40
N ASP A 27 4.22 -2.13 10.71
CA ASP A 27 4.94 -2.96 11.71
C ASP A 27 4.88 -4.47 11.44
N ASN A 28 3.90 -4.94 10.66
CA ASN A 28 3.76 -6.34 10.23
C ASN A 28 4.28 -6.62 8.80
N GLY A 29 5.07 -5.71 8.23
CA GLY A 29 5.77 -5.89 6.97
C GLY A 29 4.92 -5.66 5.72
N PHE A 30 3.75 -5.01 5.83
CA PHE A 30 2.96 -4.68 4.65
C PHE A 30 3.48 -3.39 3.99
N LEU A 31 4.13 -3.56 2.84
CA LEU A 31 4.64 -2.48 2.01
C LEU A 31 3.53 -1.94 1.09
N PHE A 32 3.35 -0.62 1.08
CA PHE A 32 2.43 0.06 0.17
C PHE A 32 2.97 1.43 -0.25
N SER A 33 2.39 1.99 -1.32
CA SER A 33 2.83 3.25 -1.91
C SER A 33 1.77 4.34 -1.78
N VAL A 34 2.22 5.56 -1.50
CA VAL A 34 1.41 6.79 -1.51
C VAL A 34 1.95 7.73 -2.59
N PRO A 35 1.14 8.21 -3.55
CA PRO A 35 1.60 9.21 -4.51
C PRO A 35 2.03 10.49 -3.81
N ILE A 36 3.19 11.06 -4.18
CA ILE A 36 3.69 12.30 -3.58
C ILE A 36 2.73 13.48 -3.79
N SER A 37 1.94 13.45 -4.87
CA SER A 37 0.90 14.44 -5.15
C SER A 37 -0.19 14.50 -4.06
N ASP A 38 -0.43 13.39 -3.36
CA ASP A 38 -1.45 13.33 -2.31
C ASP A 38 -0.94 13.92 -0.98
N ALA A 39 0.36 14.18 -0.84
CA ALA A 39 0.93 14.84 0.34
C ALA A 39 0.74 16.37 0.32
N GLY A 40 0.66 16.98 -0.86
CA GLY A 40 0.53 18.43 -1.00
C GLY A 40 1.67 19.19 -0.32
N SER A 41 1.34 20.01 0.67
CA SER A 41 2.30 20.77 1.49
C SER A 41 2.58 20.14 2.86
N ALA A 42 2.15 18.89 3.10
CA ALA A 42 2.35 18.22 4.37
C ALA A 42 3.81 17.82 4.58
N THR A 43 4.25 17.82 5.84
CA THR A 43 5.52 17.21 6.24
C THR A 43 5.42 15.69 6.11
N ILE A 44 6.42 15.08 5.48
CA ILE A 44 6.57 13.63 5.48
C ILE A 44 7.31 13.22 6.75
N ASN A 45 6.58 12.64 7.69
CA ASN A 45 7.17 12.08 8.91
C ASN A 45 7.75 10.69 8.63
N SER A 46 8.75 10.31 9.43
CA SER A 46 9.36 8.97 9.37
C SER A 46 8.37 7.87 9.78
N GLU A 47 7.39 8.21 10.62
CA GLU A 47 6.37 7.30 11.13
C GLU A 47 5.00 7.98 11.11
N GLU A 48 3.97 7.23 10.70
CA GLU A 48 2.57 7.64 10.72
C GLU A 48 1.69 6.53 11.28
N LYS A 49 0.54 6.86 11.86
CA LYS A 49 -0.44 5.84 12.23
C LYS A 49 -0.96 5.17 10.96
N ALA A 50 -0.87 3.83 10.87
CA ALA A 50 -1.27 3.10 9.65
C ALA A 50 -2.74 3.36 9.26
N ILE A 51 -3.60 3.62 10.24
CA ILE A 51 -5.00 4.00 10.01
C ILE A 51 -5.17 5.30 9.20
N MET A 52 -4.24 6.26 9.31
CA MET A 52 -4.27 7.50 8.51
C MET A 52 -4.00 7.22 7.02
N LEU A 53 -3.25 6.15 6.73
CA LEU A 53 -2.88 5.74 5.38
C LEU A 53 -3.79 4.64 4.80
N MET A 54 -4.88 4.30 5.51
CA MET A 54 -5.79 3.21 5.17
C MET A 54 -6.39 3.32 3.75
N ARG A 55 -6.58 4.55 3.23
CA ARG A 55 -7.02 4.79 1.84
C ARG A 55 -6.07 4.16 0.84
N TYR A 56 -4.76 4.29 1.06
CA TYR A 56 -3.72 3.79 0.16
C TYR A 56 -3.53 2.29 0.30
N ILE A 57 -3.61 1.78 1.54
CA ILE A 57 -3.62 0.35 1.83
C ILE A 57 -4.78 -0.35 1.09
N ARG A 58 -6.00 0.20 1.12
CA ARG A 58 -7.13 -0.32 0.34
C ARG A 58 -6.84 -0.35 -1.16
N LYS A 59 -6.33 0.76 -1.71
CA LYS A 59 -6.00 0.85 -3.14
C LYS A 59 -4.95 -0.20 -3.53
N HIS A 60 -3.95 -0.42 -2.68
CA HIS A 60 -2.91 -1.42 -2.94
C HIS A 60 -3.48 -2.84 -2.95
N ILE A 61 -4.26 -3.22 -1.93
CA ILE A 61 -4.91 -4.55 -1.87
C ILE A 61 -5.76 -4.80 -3.13
N ALA A 62 -6.59 -3.83 -3.52
CA ALA A 62 -7.46 -3.96 -4.70
C ALA A 62 -6.66 -4.14 -6.00
N ARG A 63 -5.53 -3.43 -6.17
CA ARG A 63 -4.63 -3.59 -7.32
C ARG A 63 -3.99 -4.98 -7.35
N THR A 64 -3.49 -5.45 -6.21
CA THR A 64 -2.86 -6.77 -6.10
C THR A 64 -3.86 -7.90 -6.37
N GLU A 65 -5.09 -7.79 -5.87
CA GLU A 65 -6.17 -8.75 -6.15
C GLU A 65 -6.55 -8.75 -7.64
N SER A 66 -6.66 -7.57 -8.26
CA SER A 66 -6.94 -7.44 -9.70
C SER A 66 -5.83 -8.04 -10.56
N ALA A 67 -4.57 -7.78 -10.22
CA ALA A 67 -3.41 -8.32 -10.92
C ALA A 67 -3.34 -9.85 -10.83
N ARG A 68 -3.62 -10.41 -9.64
CA ARG A 68 -3.68 -11.86 -9.44
C ARG A 68 -4.79 -12.51 -10.28
N SER A 69 -5.98 -11.92 -10.28
CA SER A 69 -7.10 -12.42 -11.09
C SER A 69 -6.80 -12.37 -12.60
N ALA A 70 -6.16 -11.29 -13.07
CA ALA A 70 -5.75 -11.16 -14.47
C ALA A 70 -4.67 -12.16 -14.88
N GLN A 71 -3.75 -12.52 -13.99
CA GLN A 71 -2.76 -13.57 -14.24
C GLN A 71 -3.40 -14.95 -14.33
N ASN A 72 -4.34 -15.26 -13.44
CA ASN A 72 -5.03 -16.56 -13.45
C ASN A 72 -5.85 -16.77 -14.74
N ALA A 73 -6.51 -15.73 -15.26
CA ALA A 73 -7.27 -15.81 -16.52
C ALA A 73 -6.37 -16.03 -17.74
N LYS A 74 -5.18 -15.42 -17.79
CA LYS A 74 -4.23 -15.65 -18.90
C LYS A 74 -3.66 -17.06 -18.95
N ASN A 75 -3.62 -17.76 -17.81
CA ASN A 75 -3.10 -19.11 -17.72
C ASN A 75 -4.13 -20.19 -18.12
N SER A 76 -5.43 -19.86 -18.20
CA SER A 76 -6.49 -20.81 -18.60
C SER A 76 -6.78 -20.82 -20.11
N ASP A 77 -6.43 -19.76 -20.84
CA ASP A 77 -6.67 -19.66 -22.29
C ASP A 77 -5.53 -20.28 -23.14
N GLY A 78 -4.51 -20.86 -22.48
CA GLY A 78 -3.31 -21.43 -23.10
C GLY A 78 -3.17 -22.95 -22.96
N ASN A 79 -4.21 -23.68 -22.54
CA ASN A 79 -4.21 -25.14 -22.42
C ASN A 79 -5.33 -25.79 -23.23
#